data_AF-A0A839FL69-F1
#
_entry.id   AF-A0A839FL69-F1
#
_cell.length_a   1.000
_cell.length_b   1.000
_cell.length_c   1.000
_cell.angle_alpha   90.00
_cell.angle_beta   90.00
_cell.angle_gamma   90.00
#
_symmetry.space_group_name_H-M   'P 1'
#
loop_
_entity.id
_entity.type
_entity.pdbx_description
1 polymer ?
#
loop_
_entity_poly.entity_id
_entity_poly.type
_entity_poly.pdbx_seq_one_letter_code
_entity_poly.pdbx_strand_id
1 'polypeptide(L)'
;MRSFLIFWAGPLSFLWGWYFLSYYDLSMGMYFFSREMHDLVFTIYGNILGIAPDSIPPLVARACIVDTGLVLCLIAFRRRKQIIAWVKVFRSNRAAAARTKPAAAANAALAYSKELSSAS
;
A
#
# COMPACT_ATOMS: atom_id res chain seq x y z
N MET A 1 -18.95 -2.01 6.41
CA MET A 1 -17.84 -2.50 5.55
C MET A 1 -16.47 -2.36 6.21
N ARG A 2 -16.14 -1.21 6.83
CA ARG A 2 -14.82 -0.99 7.47
C ARG A 2 -14.51 -1.98 8.60
N SER A 3 -15.48 -2.26 9.48
CA SER A 3 -15.29 -3.18 10.60
C SER A 3 -15.01 -4.62 10.15
N PHE A 4 -15.64 -5.09 9.07
CA PHE A 4 -15.39 -6.42 8.51
C PHE A 4 -13.96 -6.54 7.96
N LEU A 5 -13.46 -5.49 7.29
CA LEU A 5 -12.09 -5.45 6.80
C LEU A 5 -11.06 -5.39 7.93
N ILE A 6 -11.33 -4.64 9.00
CA ILE A 6 -10.41 -4.56 10.16
C ILE A 6 -10.41 -5.87 10.93
N PHE A 7 -11.58 -6.47 11.13
CA PHE A 7 -11.70 -7.75 11.84
C PHE A 7 -11.09 -8.92 11.05
N TRP A 8 -11.08 -8.82 9.72
CA TRP A 8 -10.43 -9.78 8.84
C TRP A 8 -8.92 -9.52 8.67
N ALA A 9 -8.52 -8.27 8.41
CA ALA A 9 -7.12 -7.91 8.18
C ALA A 9 -6.30 -7.88 9.47
N GLY A 10 -6.93 -7.69 10.63
CA GLY A 10 -6.27 -7.66 11.95
C GLY A 10 -5.49 -8.93 12.25
N PRO A 11 -6.14 -10.11 12.34
CA PRO A 11 -5.45 -11.37 12.61
C PRO A 11 -4.44 -11.73 11.51
N LEU A 12 -4.73 -11.39 10.24
CA LEU A 12 -3.80 -11.61 9.14
C LEU A 12 -2.53 -10.75 9.27
N SER A 13 -2.69 -9.46 9.57
CA SER A 13 -1.58 -8.51 9.76
C SER A 13 -0.76 -8.85 10.98
N PHE A 14 -1.39 -9.36 12.04
CA PHE A 14 -0.69 -9.85 13.23
C PHE A 14 0.21 -11.05 12.90
N LEU A 15 -0.31 -12.02 12.16
CA LEU A 15 0.46 -13.19 11.72
C LEU A 15 1.63 -12.79 10.82
N TRP A 16 1.40 -11.87 9.88
CA TRP A 16 2.44 -11.29 9.03
C TRP A 16 3.50 -10.52 9.82
N GLY A 17 3.06 -9.69 10.75
CA GLY A 17 3.94 -8.92 11.62
C GLY A 17 4.88 -9.84 12.39
N TRP A 18 4.32 -10.89 13.00
CA TRP A 18 5.10 -11.92 13.67
C TRP A 18 6.07 -12.66 12.73
N TYR A 19 5.60 -13.12 11.57
CA TYR A 19 6.42 -13.80 10.58
C TYR A 19 7.60 -12.95 10.12
N PHE A 20 7.38 -11.67 9.81
CA PHE A 20 8.45 -10.73 9.45
C PHE A 20 9.40 -10.51 10.63
N LEU A 21 8.90 -10.21 11.82
CA LEU A 21 9.74 -9.96 13.00
C LEU A 21 10.67 -11.14 13.27
N SER A 22 10.11 -12.35 13.24
CA SER A 22 10.85 -13.57 13.48
C SER A 22 11.81 -13.94 12.35
N TYR A 23 11.42 -13.73 11.08
CA TYR A 23 12.32 -13.95 9.96
C TYR A 23 13.54 -13.03 9.99
N TYR A 24 13.38 -11.76 10.38
CA TYR A 24 14.49 -10.81 10.52
C TYR A 24 15.24 -10.91 11.86
N ASP A 25 14.92 -11.92 12.68
CA ASP A 25 15.47 -12.13 14.02
C ASP A 25 15.38 -10.88 14.92
N LEU A 26 14.29 -10.14 14.77
CA LEU A 26 13.94 -9.01 15.63
C LEU A 26 13.35 -9.55 16.93
N SER A 27 14.17 -10.30 17.66
CA SER A 27 13.74 -10.99 18.86
C SER A 27 13.37 -10.01 19.98
N MET A 28 13.89 -8.78 20.00
CA MET A 28 13.61 -7.77 21.05
C MET A 28 13.71 -8.33 22.50
N GLY A 29 14.46 -9.42 22.71
CA GLY A 29 14.52 -10.17 23.97
C GLY A 29 13.37 -11.17 24.24
N MET A 30 12.40 -11.30 23.34
CA MET A 30 11.31 -12.27 23.40
C MET A 30 11.55 -13.47 22.48
N TYR A 31 11.57 -14.68 23.07
CA TYR A 31 11.74 -15.94 22.34
C TYR A 31 10.70 -16.15 21.24
N PHE A 32 9.48 -15.63 21.42
CA PHE A 32 8.41 -15.78 20.44
C PHE A 32 8.74 -15.14 19.08
N PHE A 33 9.55 -14.07 19.04
CA PHE A 33 9.97 -13.40 17.81
C PHE A 33 11.38 -13.82 17.37
N SER A 34 11.96 -14.89 17.94
CA SER A 34 13.24 -15.40 17.50
C SER A 34 13.09 -16.23 16.23
N ARG A 35 14.18 -16.38 15.48
CA ARG A 35 14.22 -17.31 14.35
C ARG A 35 14.05 -18.78 14.79
N GLU A 36 14.56 -19.15 15.96
CA GLU A 36 14.42 -20.52 16.49
C GLU A 36 12.95 -20.94 16.66
N MET A 37 12.09 -20.04 17.17
CA MET A 37 10.67 -20.35 17.34
C MET A 37 9.98 -20.54 15.99
N HIS A 38 10.35 -19.75 15.00
CA HIS A 38 9.84 -19.86 13.64
C HIS A 38 10.23 -21.19 13.01
N ASP A 39 11.49 -21.57 13.10
CA ASP A 39 11.97 -22.86 12.58
C ASP A 39 11.28 -24.04 13.29
N LEU A 40 11.05 -23.93 14.60
CA LEU A 40 10.29 -24.93 15.37
C LEU A 40 8.84 -25.06 14.89
N VAL A 41 8.15 -23.93 14.72
CA VAL A 41 6.76 -23.89 14.25
C VAL A 41 6.66 -24.46 12.84
N PHE A 42 7.55 -24.08 11.91
CA PHE A 42 7.56 -24.63 10.56
C PHE A 42 7.94 -26.11 10.50
N THR A 43 8.82 -26.57 11.39
CA THR A 43 9.12 -28.01 11.53
C THR A 43 7.88 -28.80 11.97
N ILE A 44 7.13 -28.30 12.96
CA ILE A 44 5.89 -28.92 13.42
C ILE A 44 4.85 -28.94 12.28
N TYR A 45 4.66 -27.82 11.58
CA TYR A 45 3.72 -27.77 10.45
C TYR A 45 4.15 -28.63 9.27
N GLY A 46 5.45 -28.69 8.96
CA GLY A 46 5.99 -29.57 7.92
C GLY A 46 5.76 -31.04 8.22
N ASN A 47 5.93 -31.44 9.48
CA ASN A 47 5.63 -32.80 9.94
C ASN A 47 4.13 -33.11 9.85
N ILE A 48 3.25 -32.15 10.15
CA ILE A 48 1.79 -32.35 10.06
C ILE A 48 1.31 -32.41 8.61
N LEU A 49 1.81 -31.53 7.73
CA LEU A 49 1.41 -31.49 6.32
C LEU A 49 2.18 -32.48 5.43
N GLY A 50 3.25 -33.09 5.93
CA GLY A 50 4.10 -34.01 5.16
C GLY A 50 4.94 -33.32 4.08
N ILE A 51 5.27 -32.04 4.26
CA ILE A 51 6.04 -31.22 3.29
C ILE A 51 7.31 -30.69 3.96
N ALA A 52 8.35 -30.45 3.16
CA ALA A 52 9.59 -29.88 3.67
C ALA A 52 9.33 -28.50 4.33
N PRO A 53 9.81 -28.27 5.57
CA PRO A 53 9.57 -27.03 6.31
C PRO A 53 10.06 -25.79 5.55
N ASP A 54 11.13 -25.91 4.77
CA ASP A 54 11.69 -24.83 3.92
C ASP A 54 10.76 -24.40 2.77
N SER A 55 9.82 -25.26 2.38
CA SER A 55 8.88 -24.98 1.28
C SER A 55 7.62 -24.23 1.75
N ILE A 56 7.36 -24.19 3.06
CA ILE A 56 6.16 -23.58 3.65
C ILE A 56 6.23 -22.04 3.60
N PRO A 57 7.32 -21.38 4.00
CA PRO A 57 7.42 -19.91 3.97
C PRO A 57 7.10 -19.29 2.59
N PRO A 58 7.67 -19.77 1.46
CA PRO A 58 7.34 -19.22 0.15
C PRO A 58 5.91 -19.54 -0.30
N LEU A 59 5.31 -20.66 0.14
CA LEU A 59 3.90 -20.98 -0.14
C LEU A 59 2.95 -20.02 0.58
N VAL A 60 3.22 -19.76 1.86
CA VAL A 60 2.43 -18.83 2.69
C VAL A 60 2.53 -17.42 2.14
N ALA A 61 3.74 -16.97 1.77
CA ALA A 61 3.93 -15.66 1.16
C ALA A 61 3.10 -15.50 -0.13
N ARG A 62 3.11 -16.51 -1.01
CA ARG A 62 2.29 -16.51 -2.24
C ARG A 62 0.79 -16.48 -1.93
N ALA A 63 0.33 -17.31 -1.01
CA ALA A 63 -1.08 -17.35 -0.60
C ALA A 63 -1.53 -15.98 -0.08
N CYS A 64 -0.70 -15.32 0.70
CA CYS A 64 -1.02 -14.01 1.26
C CYS A 64 -0.96 -12.87 0.25
N ILE A 65 -0.06 -12.90 -0.74
CA ILE A 65 -0.07 -11.94 -1.86
C ILE A 65 -1.39 -12.06 -2.62
N VAL A 66 -1.80 -13.28 -2.91
CA VAL A 66 -3.08 -13.57 -3.59
C VAL A 66 -4.24 -13.06 -2.75
N ASP A 67 -4.29 -13.39 -1.46
CA ASP A 67 -5.36 -13.01 -0.54
C ASP A 67 -5.48 -11.48 -0.37
N THR A 68 -4.36 -10.78 -0.21
CA THR A 68 -4.31 -9.31 -0.16
C THR A 68 -4.76 -8.71 -1.49
N GLY A 69 -4.33 -9.29 -2.61
CA GLY A 69 -4.76 -8.92 -3.95
C GLY A 69 -6.27 -9.08 -4.13
N LEU A 70 -6.86 -10.17 -3.64
CA LEU A 70 -8.30 -10.43 -3.69
C LEU A 70 -9.08 -9.41 -2.88
N VAL A 71 -8.62 -9.06 -1.67
CA VAL A 71 -9.29 -8.03 -0.86
C VAL A 71 -9.17 -6.65 -1.46
N LEU A 72 -8.01 -6.27 -1.99
CA LEU A 72 -7.86 -5.03 -2.72
C LEU A 72 -8.74 -5.00 -3.98
N CYS A 73 -8.82 -6.10 -4.72
CA CYS A 73 -9.73 -6.24 -5.86
C CYS A 73 -11.19 -6.08 -5.44
N LEU A 74 -11.61 -6.73 -4.37
CA LEU A 74 -12.98 -6.63 -3.84
C LEU A 74 -13.32 -5.20 -3.42
N ILE A 75 -12.41 -4.52 -2.72
CA ILE A 75 -12.57 -3.13 -2.32
C ILE A 75 -12.62 -2.23 -3.55
N ALA A 76 -11.71 -2.40 -4.50
CA ALA A 76 -11.66 -1.64 -5.74
C ALA A 76 -12.96 -1.81 -6.54
N PHE A 77 -13.50 -3.03 -6.63
CA PHE A 77 -14.72 -3.33 -7.35
C PHE A 77 -15.97 -2.72 -6.68
N ARG A 78 -16.05 -2.78 -5.34
CA ARG A 78 -17.15 -2.18 -4.56
C ARG A 78 -17.10 -0.66 -4.54
N ARG A 79 -15.91 -0.07 -4.49
CA ARG A 79 -15.69 1.39 -4.46
C ARG A 79 -15.37 1.99 -5.82
N ARG A 80 -15.53 1.23 -6.92
CA ARG A 80 -15.17 1.64 -8.29
C ARG A 80 -15.70 3.03 -8.65
N LYS A 81 -16.94 3.34 -8.27
CA LYS A 81 -17.56 4.65 -8.55
C LYS A 81 -16.87 5.80 -7.81
N GLN A 82 -16.48 5.59 -6.55
CA GLN A 82 -15.77 6.59 -5.75
C GLN A 82 -14.33 6.78 -6.22
N ILE A 83 -13.65 5.69 -6.60
CA ILE A 83 -12.29 5.74 -7.14
C ILE A 83 -12.29 6.46 -8.50
N ILE A 84 -13.22 6.14 -9.39
CA ILE A 84 -13.36 6.83 -10.68
C ILE A 84 -13.67 8.32 -10.48
N ALA A 85 -14.55 8.66 -9.53
CA ALA A 85 -14.84 10.06 -9.20
C ALA A 85 -13.59 10.78 -8.68
N TRP A 86 -12.83 10.16 -7.76
CA TRP A 86 -11.58 10.70 -7.24
C TRP A 86 -10.51 10.89 -8.35
N VAL A 87 -10.33 9.90 -9.22
CA VAL A 87 -9.41 10.00 -10.36
C VAL A 87 -9.85 11.10 -11.34
N LYS A 88 -11.15 11.24 -11.59
CA LYS A 88 -11.69 12.28 -12.47
C LYS A 88 -11.41 13.68 -11.90
N VAL A 89 -11.60 13.88 -10.60
CA VAL A 89 -11.27 15.13 -9.89
C VAL A 89 -9.76 15.38 -9.89
N PHE A 90 -8.94 14.35 -9.70
CA PHE A 90 -7.49 14.48 -9.73
C PHE A 90 -6.98 14.88 -11.12
N ARG A 91 -7.52 14.27 -12.19
CA ARG A 91 -7.20 14.65 -13.58
C ARG A 91 -7.69 16.06 -13.91
N SER A 92 -8.89 16.45 -13.47
CA SER A 92 -9.38 17.82 -13.70
C SER A 92 -8.54 18.86 -12.97
N ASN A 93 -8.09 18.59 -11.74
CA ASN A 93 -7.24 19.50 -10.99
C ASN A 93 -5.85 19.65 -11.62
N ARG A 94 -5.25 18.56 -12.13
CA ARG A 94 -3.98 18.66 -12.88
C ARG A 94 -4.14 19.38 -14.21
N ALA A 95 -5.26 19.17 -14.93
CA ALA A 95 -5.55 19.89 -16.16
C ALA A 95 -5.80 21.38 -15.92
N ALA A 96 -6.48 21.73 -14.82
CA ALA A 96 -6.66 23.11 -14.39
C ALA A 96 -5.31 23.76 -14.05
N ALA A 97 -4.48 23.11 -13.23
CA ALA A 97 -3.14 23.60 -12.87
C ALA A 97 -2.21 23.77 -14.08
N ALA A 98 -2.33 22.90 -15.09
CA ALA A 98 -1.59 23.02 -16.35
C ALA A 98 -2.06 24.20 -17.22
N ARG A 99 -3.33 24.61 -17.12
CA ARG A 99 -3.87 25.81 -17.80
C ARG A 99 -3.52 27.11 -17.08
N THR A 100 -3.48 27.14 -15.75
CA THR A 100 -3.19 28.36 -14.99
C THR A 100 -1.72 28.78 -15.06
N LYS A 101 -0.78 27.82 -15.19
CA LYS A 101 0.67 28.12 -15.30
C LYS A 101 1.03 29.04 -16.49
N PRO A 102 0.64 28.74 -17.74
CA PRO A 102 0.94 29.62 -18.87
C PRO A 102 0.13 30.92 -18.85
N ALA A 103 -1.12 30.90 -18.35
CA ALA A 103 -1.95 32.10 -18.24
C ALA A 103 -1.41 33.12 -17.21
N ALA A 104 -0.91 32.64 -16.07
CA ALA A 104 -0.28 33.49 -15.06
C ALA A 104 1.02 34.13 -15.58
N ALA A 105 1.84 33.37 -16.32
CA ALA A 105 3.06 33.89 -16.93
C ALA A 105 2.78 34.95 -18.02
N ALA A 106 1.76 34.72 -18.86
CA ALA A 106 1.35 35.68 -19.89
C ALA A 106 0.80 36.98 -19.30
N ASN A 107 -0.02 36.90 -18.24
CA ASN A 107 -0.57 38.07 -17.56
C ASN A 107 0.53 38.90 -16.86
N ALA A 108 1.55 38.25 -16.29
CA ALA A 108 2.70 38.92 -15.70
C ALA A 108 3.54 39.67 -16.74
N ALA A 109 3.76 39.08 -17.92
CA ALA A 109 4.47 39.73 -19.02
C ALA A 109 3.72 40.95 -19.57
N LEU A 110 2.38 40.85 -19.67
CA LEU A 110 1.51 41.95 -20.10
C LEU A 110 1.54 43.12 -19.09
N ALA A 111 1.48 42.81 -17.79
CA ALA A 111 1.61 43.83 -16.74
C ALA A 111 2.96 44.56 -16.82
N TYR A 112 4.06 43.82 -16.98
CA TYR A 112 5.40 44.39 -17.12
C TYR A 112 5.52 45.32 -18.35
N SER A 113 4.97 44.91 -19.51
CA SER A 113 4.97 45.75 -20.71
C SER A 113 4.18 47.06 -20.55
N LYS A 114 3.09 47.01 -19.78
CA LYS A 114 2.21 48.15 -19.55
C LYS A 114 2.85 49.18 -18.61
N GLU A 115 3.57 48.72 -17.60
CA GLU A 115 4.35 49.60 -16.73
C GLU A 115 5.50 50.27 -17.48
N LEU A 116 6.22 49.53 -18.33
CA LEU A 116 7.31 50.08 -19.14
C LEU A 116 6.82 51.17 -20.10
N SER A 117 5.66 50.98 -20.73
CA SER A 117 5.02 51.94 -21.62
C SER A 117 4.44 53.17 -20.90
N SER A 118 4.21 53.09 -19.59
CA SER A 118 3.70 54.22 -18.79
C SER A 118 4.82 55.08 -18.18
N ALA A 119 6.05 54.57 -18.19
CA ALA A 119 7.24 55.23 -17.66
C ALA A 119 8.06 55.98 -18.73
N SER A 120 7.71 55.82 -20.01
CA SER A 120 8.26 56.51 -21.18
C SER A 120 7.36 57.64 -21.66
#